data_AF-A0AAW6XZ45-F1
#
_entry.id   AF-A0AAW6XZ45-F1
#
_cell.length_a   1.000
_cell.length_b   1.000
_cell.length_c   1.000
_cell.angle_alpha   90.00
_cell.angle_beta   90.00
_cell.angle_gamma   90.00
#
_symmetry.space_group_name_H-M   'P 1'
#
loop_
_entity.id
_entity.type
_entity.pdbx_description
1 polymer ?
#
loop_
_entity_poly.entity_id
_entity_poly.type
_entity_poly.pdbx_seq_one_letter_code
_entity_poly.pdbx_strand_id
1 'polypeptide(L)' 'IDPKDLRIDIYHASGAGGQNVNKVATAVRIVHLPTNIKVEMQEERTQQKNRDKAMKIIRARVADHFAQIAQDEQDAERK' A
#
# COMPACT_ATOMS: atom_id res chain seq x y z
N ILE A 1 9.58 7.69 3.77
CA ILE A 1 9.52 6.62 2.75
C ILE A 1 9.98 7.22 1.44
N ASP A 2 11.08 6.71 0.93
CA ASP A 2 11.61 7.16 -0.35
C ASP A 2 10.77 6.62 -1.50
N PRO A 3 10.51 7.41 -2.55
CA PRO A 3 9.78 6.94 -3.73
C PRO A 3 10.44 5.76 -4.45
N LYS A 4 11.76 5.61 -4.30
CA LYS A 4 12.56 4.54 -4.92
C LYS A 4 12.26 3.16 -4.30
N ASP A 5 11.82 3.13 -3.05
CA ASP A 5 11.51 1.91 -2.32
C ASP A 5 10.07 1.43 -2.56
N LEU A 6 9.31 2.16 -3.39
CA LEU A 6 7.91 1.89 -3.66
C LEU A 6 7.74 1.40 -5.09
N ARG A 7 7.27 0.17 -5.22
CA ARG A 7 6.75 -0.35 -6.47
C ARG A 7 5.25 -0.05 -6.55
N ILE A 8 4.84 0.64 -7.61
CA ILE A 8 3.44 0.98 -7.86
C ILE A 8 2.99 0.27 -9.13
N ASP A 9 2.02 -0.62 -9.00
CA ASP A 9 1.38 -1.33 -10.11
C ASP A 9 -0.07 -0.83 -10.25
N ILE A 10 -0.49 -0.49 -11.47
CA ILE A 10 -1.86 -0.06 -11.79
C ILE A 10 -2.49 -1.15 -12.66
N TYR A 11 -3.68 -1.61 -12.29
CA TYR A 11 -4.34 -2.74 -12.94
C TYR A 11 -5.87 -2.55 -12.97
N HIS A 12 -6.55 -3.38 -13.77
CA HIS A 12 -8.01 -3.42 -13.82
C HIS A 12 -8.56 -4.04 -12.54
N ALA A 13 -9.56 -3.38 -11.96
CA ALA A 13 -10.21 -3.89 -10.77
C ALA A 13 -10.86 -5.25 -11.07
N SER A 14 -10.63 -6.23 -10.21
CA SER A 14 -11.21 -7.57 -10.35
C SER A 14 -12.61 -7.59 -9.72
N GLY A 15 -13.65 -7.83 -10.51
CA GLY A 15 -15.01 -7.99 -10.01
C GLY A 15 -16.09 -7.91 -11.09
N ALA A 16 -17.35 -8.18 -10.72
CA ALA A 16 -18.52 -7.97 -11.57
C ALA A 16 -18.80 -6.46 -11.71
N GLY A 17 -17.90 -5.75 -12.40
CA GLY A 17 -18.03 -4.32 -12.67
C GLY A 17 -18.79 -4.05 -13.96
N GLY A 18 -19.42 -2.88 -14.04
CA GLY A 18 -19.99 -2.37 -15.31
C GLY A 18 -18.92 -2.08 -16.36
N GLN A 19 -19.34 -1.73 -17.58
CA GLN A 19 -18.44 -1.45 -18.73
C GLN A 19 -17.24 -0.55 -18.39
N ASN A 20 -17.43 0.46 -17.52
CA ASN A 20 -16.37 1.40 -17.16
C ASN A 20 -15.26 0.75 -16.32
N VAL A 21 -15.63 -0.11 -15.35
CA VAL A 21 -14.68 -0.81 -14.46
C VAL A 21 -13.80 -1.79 -15.24
N ASN A 22 -14.37 -2.45 -16.25
CA ASN A 22 -13.64 -3.41 -17.06
C ASN A 22 -12.70 -2.75 -18.08
N LYS A 23 -12.96 -1.49 -18.45
CA LYS A 23 -12.18 -0.77 -19.47
C LYS A 23 -11.04 0.07 -18.85
N VAL A 24 -11.29 0.67 -17.70
CA VAL A 24 -10.36 1.63 -17.08
C VAL A 24 -9.60 0.96 -15.94
N ALA A 25 -8.26 0.97 -16.02
CA ALA A 25 -7.41 0.49 -14.94
C ALA A 25 -7.41 1.49 -13.77
N THR A 26 -8.30 1.28 -12.80
CA THR A 26 -8.45 2.16 -11.64
C THR A 26 -7.82 1.61 -10.37
N ALA A 27 -7.56 0.30 -10.29
CA ALA A 27 -6.99 -0.33 -9.10
C ALA A 27 -5.48 -0.06 -9.01
N VAL A 28 -5.00 0.22 -7.80
CA VAL A 28 -3.60 0.54 -7.52
C VAL A 28 -3.08 -0.39 -6.44
N ARG A 29 -1.93 -1.01 -6.70
CA ARG A 29 -1.15 -1.78 -5.74
C ARG A 29 0.16 -1.05 -5.48
N ILE A 30 0.50 -0.84 -4.22
CA ILE A 30 1.77 -0.28 -3.80
C ILE A 30 2.47 -1.30 -2.90
N VAL A 31 3.73 -1.58 -3.20
CA VAL A 31 4.59 -2.47 -2.41
C VAL A 31 5.80 -1.69 -1.95
N HIS A 32 6.06 -1.72 -0.64
CA HIS A 32 7.30 -1.23 -0.06
C HIS A 32 8.33 -2.35 -0.12
N LEU A 33 9.33 -2.20 -0.99
CA LEU A 33 10.32 -3.22 -1.30
C LEU A 33 11.11 -3.71 -0.06
N PRO A 34 11.63 -2.84 0.84
CA PRO A 34 12.48 -3.32 1.92
C PRO A 34 11.71 -4.05 3.03
N THR A 35 10.43 -3.71 3.26
CA THR A 35 9.60 -4.40 4.28
C THR A 35 8.63 -5.42 3.69
N ASN A 36 8.57 -5.54 2.36
CA ASN A 36 7.59 -6.34 1.61
C ASN A 36 6.11 -6.05 1.97
N ILE A 37 5.81 -4.91 2.59
CA ILE A 37 4.44 -4.52 2.93
C ILE A 37 3.71 -4.13 1.65
N LYS A 38 2.62 -4.84 1.36
CA LYS A 38 1.74 -4.58 0.21
C LYS A 38 0.44 -3.91 0.64
N VAL A 39 -0.02 -2.96 -0.15
CA VAL A 39 -1.30 -2.26 0.00
C VAL A 39 -1.98 -2.22 -1.36
N GLU A 40 -3.24 -2.61 -1.41
CA GLU A 40 -4.07 -2.61 -2.62
C GLU A 40 -5.28 -1.73 -2.39
N MET A 41 -5.66 -0.94 -3.39
CA MET A 41 -6.75 0.03 -3.30
C MET A 41 -7.53 0.09 -4.60
N GLN A 42 -8.84 -0.13 -4.51
CA GLN A 42 -9.76 -0.16 -5.64
C GLN A 42 -11.14 0.46 -5.34
N GLU A 43 -11.27 1.21 -4.23
CA GLU A 43 -12.55 1.77 -3.79
C GLU A 43 -13.04 2.92 -4.69
N GLU A 44 -12.12 3.76 -5.16
CA GLU A 44 -12.47 4.98 -5.88
C GLU A 44 -12.52 4.74 -7.39
N ARG A 45 -13.32 5.57 -8.07
CA ARG A 45 -13.49 5.53 -9.54
C ARG A 45 -12.26 5.97 -10.33
N THR A 46 -11.19 6.42 -9.66
CA THR A 46 -10.01 7.00 -10.33
C THR A 46 -8.73 6.47 -9.71
N GLN A 47 -7.73 6.18 -10.54
CA GLN A 47 -6.41 5.71 -10.11
C GLN A 47 -5.71 6.69 -9.16
N GLN A 48 -5.88 8.01 -9.35
CA GLN A 48 -5.20 9.02 -8.55
C GLN A 48 -5.66 8.97 -7.09
N LYS A 49 -6.97 8.95 -6.85
CA LYS A 49 -7.52 8.83 -5.50
C LYS A 49 -7.13 7.51 -4.84
N ASN A 50 -7.14 6.41 -5.60
CA ASN A 50 -6.71 5.11 -5.09
C ASN A 50 -5.22 5.11 -4.71
N ARG A 51 -4.36 5.74 -5.52
CA ARG A 51 -2.94 5.93 -5.22
C ARG A 51 -2.74 6.76 -3.95
N ASP A 52 -3.45 7.89 -3.82
CA ASP A 52 -3.31 8.78 -2.66
C ASP A 52 -3.73 8.08 -1.35
N LYS A 53 -4.84 7.33 -1.38
CA LYS A 53 -5.26 6.49 -0.25
C LYS A 53 -4.25 5.39 0.07
N ALA A 54 -3.82 4.62 -0.95
CA ALA A 54 -2.83 3.56 -0.78
C ALA A 54 -1.51 4.10 -0.18
N MET A 55 -1.08 5.30 -0.61
CA MET A 55 0.12 5.95 -0.11
C MET A 55 -0.01 6.35 1.37
N LYS A 56 -1.18 6.82 1.81
CA LYS A 56 -1.43 7.11 3.23
C LYS A 56 -1.36 5.84 4.08
N ILE A 57 -1.98 4.76 3.62
CA ILE A 57 -2.03 3.48 4.34
C ILE A 57 -0.64 2.85 4.42
N ILE A 58 0.12 2.82 3.32
CA ILE A 58 1.45 2.20 3.34
C ILE A 58 2.42 2.97 4.23
N ARG A 59 2.29 4.31 4.30
CA ARG A 59 3.06 5.15 5.22
C ARG A 59 2.80 4.78 6.69
N ALA A 60 1.54 4.64 7.07
CA ALA A 60 1.17 4.22 8.42
C ALA A 60 1.72 2.82 8.72
N ARG A 61 1.45 1.83 7.86
CA ARG A 61 1.91 0.44 8.08
C ARG A 61 3.42 0.29 8.20
N VAL A 62 4.18 1.04 7.39
CA VAL A 62 5.65 1.01 7.45
C VAL A 62 6.15 1.66 8.73
N ALA A 63 5.55 2.78 9.15
CA ALA A 63 5.91 3.42 10.42
C ALA A 63 5.63 2.50 11.62
N ASP A 64 4.46 1.86 11.64
CA ASP A 64 4.06 0.91 12.68
C ASP A 64 5.03 -0.29 12.72
N HIS A 65 5.45 -0.79 11.57
CA HIS A 65 6.41 -1.90 11.48
C HIS A 65 7.76 -1.57 12.12
N PHE A 66 8.33 -0.39 11.81
CA PHE A 66 9.59 0.04 12.42
C PHE A 66 9.45 0.34 13.92
N ALA A 67 8.31 0.90 14.34
CA ALA A 67 8.04 1.14 15.75
C ALA A 67 7.96 -0.18 16.54
N GLN A 68 7.31 -1.20 15.98
CA GLN A 68 7.23 -2.52 16.59
C GLN A 68 8.61 -3.16 16.75
N ILE A 69 9.45 -3.12 15.71
CA ILE A 69 10.82 -3.66 15.78
C ILE A 69 11.62 -2.98 16.90
N ALA A 70 11.55 -1.65 16.98
CA ALA A 70 12.27 -0.91 18.02
C ALA A 70 11.75 -1.22 19.43
N GLN A 71 10.45 -1.43 19.60
CA GLN A 71 9.88 -1.85 20.87
C GLN A 71 10.32 -3.27 21.25
N ASP A 72 10.26 -4.20 20.31
CA ASP A 72 10.65 -5.59 20.54
C ASP A 72 12.14 -5.70 20.91
N GLU A 73 13.01 -4.89 20.28
CA GLU A 73 14.43 -4.79 20.62
C GLU A 73 14.64 -4.27 22.06
N GLN A 74 13.94 -3.21 22.46
CA GLN A 74 14.00 -2.69 23.83
C GLN A 74 13.50 -3.68 24.88
N ASP A 75 12.43 -4.42 24.58
CA ASP A 75 11.87 -5.39 25.50
C ASP A 75 12.74 -6.65 25.61
N ALA A 76 13.48 -7.00 24.57
CA ALA A 76 14.50 -8.04 24.60
C ALA A 76 15.71 -7.63 25.47
N GLU A 77 16.16 -6.37 25.40
CA GLU A 77 17.25 -5.86 26.24
C GLU A 77 16.88 -5.77 27.73
N ARG A 78 15.59 -5.60 28.06
CA ARG A 78 15.10 -5.54 29.44
C ARG A 78 14.96 -6.91 30.12
N LYS A 79 15.00 -8.01 29.38
CA LYS A 79 14.87 -9.38 29.89
C LYS A 79 16.23 -10.03 30.14
#